data_AF-A0A075FP75-F1
#
_entry.id   AF-A0A075FP75-F1
#
_cell.length_a   1.000
_cell.length_b   1.000
_cell.length_c   1.000
_cell.angle_alpha   90.00
_cell.angle_beta   90.00
_cell.angle_gamma   90.00
#
_symmetry.space_group_name_H-M   'P 1'
#
loop_
_entity.id
_entity.type
_entity.pdbx_description
1 polymer ?
#
loop_
_entity_poly.entity_id
_entity_poly.type
_entity_poly.pdbx_seq_one_letter_code
_entity_poly.pdbx_strand_id
1 'polypeptide(L)'
;TLEDPTAAGAGDGRMPVAICIGGPPELIFSAISPLPDNLSEYEFAGLLGGKRLRLTKCLTNDLLVPAEADFVIEGYTIPSETRTEGPFGDHFGYYSLQDEFPVLHVTAITHRRNAVLPATIVGLPPMEDGYLGEGVGDAFLPVLKFQHRDVIDLFLPLETGFHNLAIVASKHRYPRQARKTVLGLLGAGQMMFLKSVIACDPDHPVKDLEALLDALDSKVSITHDIQVLDGQVADTLAHSSPWQDVHSKVIIDASSPVASDPLSGLLLPPGPGESFAEKVSLVDGVSSVRMLRPSIMVVTTHIQGGPRPEASMENVNEEAAAAQRAHIAKLRDEIWSLGGGENLRWLFITDDNADLSDEDWKRRLLWQLFCRFDVARDLHFDEDRSRLAWDATAPIPSNKGPLPVRRWPAVTLHDPIVEAKVDAWMDKEGL
;
A
#
# COMPACT_ATOMS: atom_id res chain seq x y z
N THR A 1 4.81 -11.69 -20.31
CA THR A 1 4.56 -11.89 -21.76
C THR A 1 3.31 -11.14 -22.22
N LEU A 2 3.51 -9.92 -22.74
CA LEU A 2 2.47 -9.10 -23.41
C LEU A 2 2.77 -8.89 -24.91
N GLU A 3 3.67 -9.69 -25.49
CA GLU A 3 3.91 -9.71 -26.94
C GLU A 3 3.15 -10.88 -27.57
N ASP A 4 1.94 -10.58 -28.02
CA ASP A 4 1.26 -11.08 -29.24
C ASP A 4 -0.25 -11.23 -29.00
N PRO A 5 -1.08 -10.24 -29.40
CA PRO A 5 -2.54 -10.38 -29.35
C PRO A 5 -3.07 -11.52 -30.22
N THR A 6 -2.22 -12.12 -31.07
CA THR A 6 -2.56 -13.27 -31.93
C THR A 6 -2.19 -14.63 -31.33
N ALA A 7 -1.53 -14.68 -30.17
CA ALA A 7 -1.36 -15.93 -29.43
C ALA A 7 -2.67 -16.38 -28.73
N ALA A 8 -3.69 -15.51 -28.67
CA ALA A 8 -5.01 -15.82 -28.15
C ALA A 8 -5.93 -16.33 -29.27
N GLY A 9 -6.09 -17.65 -29.31
CA GLY A 9 -7.22 -18.30 -29.95
C GLY A 9 -6.83 -19.47 -30.86
N ALA A 10 -7.20 -20.68 -30.44
CA ALA A 10 -7.80 -21.57 -31.41
C ALA A 10 -8.90 -20.77 -32.15
N GLY A 11 -9.15 -21.03 -33.44
CA GLY A 11 -10.05 -20.22 -34.27
C GLY A 11 -11.51 -20.10 -33.79
N ASP A 12 -11.84 -20.58 -32.59
CA ASP A 12 -13.11 -20.50 -31.89
C ASP A 12 -13.17 -19.40 -30.78
N GLY A 13 -12.09 -18.62 -30.58
CA GLY A 13 -12.06 -17.51 -29.62
C GLY A 13 -11.83 -17.93 -28.17
N ARG A 14 -11.44 -19.19 -27.92
CA ARG A 14 -11.11 -19.71 -26.59
C ARG A 14 -9.64 -19.52 -26.25
N MET A 15 -9.37 -19.02 -25.06
CA MET A 15 -8.03 -18.95 -24.49
C MET A 15 -7.85 -20.10 -23.47
N PRO A 16 -6.97 -21.08 -23.71
CA PRO A 16 -6.75 -22.18 -22.78
C PRO A 16 -6.14 -21.68 -21.47
N VAL A 17 -6.59 -22.24 -20.34
CA VAL A 17 -6.13 -21.90 -18.99
C VAL A 17 -5.89 -23.17 -18.19
N ALA A 18 -4.82 -23.18 -17.39
CA ALA A 18 -4.55 -24.21 -16.39
C ALA A 18 -4.12 -23.55 -15.07
N ILE A 19 -4.84 -23.85 -13.98
CA ILE A 19 -4.53 -23.37 -12.63
C ILE A 19 -3.89 -24.53 -11.87
N CYS A 20 -2.64 -24.35 -11.46
CA CYS A 20 -1.89 -25.33 -10.69
C CYS A 20 -1.87 -24.93 -9.22
N ILE A 21 -2.26 -25.83 -8.33
CA ILE A 21 -2.35 -25.58 -6.89
C ILE A 21 -1.49 -26.60 -6.16
N GLY A 22 -0.68 -26.15 -5.21
CA GLY A 22 0.29 -26.97 -4.48
C GLY A 22 1.52 -27.33 -5.32
N GLY A 23 2.16 -28.44 -4.97
CA GLY A 23 3.43 -28.87 -5.58
C GLY A 23 4.69 -28.29 -4.92
N PRO A 24 5.83 -28.25 -5.63
CA PRO A 24 7.09 -27.78 -5.09
C PRO A 24 7.02 -26.32 -4.61
N PRO A 25 7.53 -26.00 -3.40
CA PRO A 25 7.43 -24.66 -2.81
C PRO A 25 8.13 -23.57 -3.63
N GLU A 26 9.17 -23.91 -4.40
CA GLU A 26 9.85 -22.99 -5.30
C GLU A 26 8.94 -22.39 -6.38
N LEU A 27 7.82 -23.05 -6.72
CA LEU A 27 6.85 -22.54 -7.69
C LEU A 27 6.11 -21.31 -7.18
N ILE A 28 5.67 -21.33 -5.92
CA ILE A 28 4.92 -20.22 -5.33
C ILE A 28 5.80 -18.97 -5.33
N PHE A 29 7.02 -19.09 -4.79
CA PHE A 29 7.99 -18.00 -4.78
C PHE A 29 8.31 -17.49 -6.18
N SER A 30 8.51 -18.41 -7.14
CA SER A 30 8.81 -18.02 -8.51
C SER A 30 7.64 -17.33 -9.21
N ALA A 31 6.40 -17.74 -8.97
CA ALA A 31 5.21 -17.19 -9.62
C ALA A 31 4.91 -15.74 -9.18
N ILE A 32 5.32 -15.37 -7.97
CA ILE A 32 5.16 -14.01 -7.43
C ILE A 32 6.40 -13.13 -7.64
N SER A 33 7.48 -13.68 -8.18
CA SER A 33 8.74 -12.96 -8.37
C SER A 33 8.66 -12.00 -9.56
N PRO A 34 9.24 -10.78 -9.48
CA PRO A 34 9.25 -9.82 -10.58
C PRO A 34 10.31 -10.20 -11.64
N LEU A 35 10.03 -11.25 -12.40
CA LEU A 35 10.92 -11.77 -13.43
C LEU A 35 10.82 -10.96 -14.73
N PRO A 36 11.91 -10.85 -15.51
CA PRO A 36 11.85 -10.27 -16.84
C PRO A 36 11.06 -11.18 -17.79
N ASP A 37 10.40 -10.59 -18.79
CA ASP A 37 9.52 -11.31 -19.74
C ASP A 37 10.19 -12.48 -20.49
N ASN A 38 11.52 -12.49 -20.57
CA ASN A 38 12.29 -13.52 -21.27
C ASN A 38 12.80 -14.65 -20.35
N LEU A 39 12.40 -14.67 -19.08
CA LEU A 39 12.71 -15.74 -18.12
C LEU A 39 11.40 -16.31 -17.61
N SER A 40 11.12 -17.57 -17.92
CA SER A 40 9.90 -18.22 -17.42
C SER A 40 10.02 -18.49 -15.92
N GLU A 41 8.88 -18.39 -15.22
CA GLU A 41 8.72 -18.80 -13.83
C GLU A 41 9.12 -20.27 -13.63
N TYR A 42 8.90 -21.16 -14.60
CA TYR A 42 9.38 -22.54 -14.47
C TYR A 42 10.90 -22.66 -14.51
N GLU A 43 11.57 -21.84 -15.31
CA GLU A 43 13.04 -21.82 -15.38
C GLU A 43 13.62 -21.27 -14.08
N PHE A 44 13.02 -20.19 -13.54
CA PHE A 44 13.44 -19.60 -12.28
C PHE A 44 13.19 -20.52 -11.09
N ALA A 45 12.02 -21.15 -10.99
CA ALA A 45 11.75 -22.19 -9.99
C ALA A 45 12.76 -23.34 -10.09
N GLY A 46 13.13 -23.78 -11.30
CA GLY A 46 14.16 -24.81 -11.47
C GLY A 46 15.55 -24.36 -11.01
N LEU A 47 15.90 -23.09 -11.22
CA LEU A 47 17.14 -22.50 -10.71
C LEU A 47 17.15 -22.47 -9.18
N LEU A 48 16.05 -22.03 -8.55
CA LEU A 48 15.88 -22.00 -7.10
C LEU A 48 15.97 -23.40 -6.49
N GLY A 49 15.31 -24.38 -7.10
CA GLY A 49 15.31 -25.77 -6.65
C GLY A 49 16.59 -26.55 -6.99
N GLY A 50 17.53 -25.95 -7.75
CA GLY A 50 18.76 -26.60 -8.19
C GLY A 50 18.54 -27.81 -9.12
N LYS A 51 17.34 -27.95 -9.68
CA LYS A 51 16.92 -29.10 -10.50
C LYS A 51 15.87 -28.66 -11.52
N ARG A 52 15.84 -29.32 -12.67
CA ARG A 52 14.78 -29.06 -13.66
C ARG A 52 13.42 -29.46 -13.11
N LEU A 53 12.44 -28.59 -13.24
CA LEU A 53 11.05 -28.93 -12.97
C LEU A 53 10.56 -29.99 -13.96
N ARG A 54 9.85 -30.99 -13.44
CA ARG A 54 9.17 -31.98 -14.27
C ARG A 54 7.84 -31.40 -14.70
N LEU A 55 7.66 -31.23 -16.00
CA LEU A 55 6.41 -30.76 -16.58
C LEU A 55 5.67 -31.93 -17.24
N THR A 56 4.35 -31.86 -17.23
CA THR A 56 3.47 -32.77 -17.97
C THR A 56 2.45 -31.95 -18.74
N LYS A 57 1.94 -32.51 -19.84
CA LYS A 57 0.88 -31.89 -20.62
C LYS A 57 -0.46 -32.00 -19.87
N CYS A 58 -1.27 -30.95 -19.97
CA CYS A 58 -2.69 -30.99 -19.62
C CYS A 58 -3.45 -32.10 -20.37
N LEU A 59 -4.57 -32.56 -19.80
CA LEU A 59 -5.44 -33.56 -20.42
C LEU A 59 -6.28 -32.98 -21.57
N THR A 60 -6.77 -31.74 -21.43
CA THR A 60 -7.77 -31.15 -22.33
C THR A 60 -7.22 -30.07 -23.24
N ASN A 61 -5.96 -29.64 -23.04
CA ASN A 61 -5.31 -28.62 -23.85
C ASN A 61 -3.78 -28.83 -23.94
N ASP A 62 -3.08 -27.95 -24.65
CA ASP A 62 -1.64 -28.08 -24.95
C ASP A 62 -0.70 -27.45 -23.92
N LEU A 63 -1.21 -26.88 -22.82
CA LEU A 63 -0.38 -26.26 -21.79
C LEU A 63 0.45 -27.31 -21.04
N LEU A 64 1.63 -26.90 -20.60
CA LEU A 64 2.51 -27.67 -19.73
C LEU A 64 2.36 -27.18 -18.28
N VAL A 65 2.12 -28.13 -17.39
CA VAL A 65 1.92 -27.89 -15.95
C VAL A 65 2.94 -28.66 -15.12
N PRO A 66 3.26 -28.23 -13.88
CA PRO A 66 4.15 -28.98 -13.00
C PRO A 66 3.57 -30.36 -12.69
N ALA A 67 4.32 -31.42 -13.02
CA ALA A 67 3.90 -32.80 -12.81
C ALA A 67 3.74 -33.18 -11.33
N GLU A 68 4.24 -32.34 -10.43
CA GLU A 68 4.17 -32.52 -8.98
C GLU A 68 3.09 -31.65 -8.32
N ALA A 69 2.29 -30.87 -9.07
CA ALA A 69 1.18 -30.12 -8.53
C ALA A 69 0.18 -31.03 -7.78
N ASP A 70 -0.42 -30.51 -6.71
CA ASP A 70 -1.43 -31.24 -5.94
C ASP A 70 -2.76 -31.33 -6.70
N PHE A 71 -3.18 -30.21 -7.29
CA PHE A 71 -4.34 -30.07 -8.15
C PHE A 71 -3.99 -29.30 -9.43
N VAL A 72 -4.65 -29.67 -10.54
CA VAL A 72 -4.66 -28.91 -11.79
C VAL A 72 -6.10 -28.75 -12.25
N ILE A 73 -6.55 -27.50 -12.38
CA ILE A 73 -7.86 -27.14 -12.96
C ILE A 73 -7.62 -26.68 -14.39
N GLU A 74 -8.14 -27.42 -15.36
CA GLU A 74 -7.96 -27.15 -16.79
C GLU A 74 -9.26 -26.62 -17.40
N GLY A 75 -9.14 -25.64 -18.30
CA GLY A 75 -10.29 -25.04 -18.93
C GLY A 75 -9.93 -24.04 -20.01
N TYR A 76 -10.85 -23.13 -20.26
CA TYR A 76 -10.64 -21.99 -21.14
C TYR A 76 -11.46 -20.80 -20.65
N THR A 77 -11.03 -19.60 -21.03
CA THR A 77 -11.81 -18.38 -20.92
C THR A 77 -12.18 -17.87 -22.30
N ILE A 78 -13.29 -17.16 -22.40
CA ILE A 78 -13.65 -16.38 -23.58
C ILE A 78 -13.52 -14.93 -23.13
N PRO A 79 -12.55 -14.12 -23.64
CA PRO A 79 -12.27 -12.80 -23.09
C PRO A 79 -13.48 -11.85 -23.01
N SER A 80 -14.46 -12.01 -23.91
CA SER A 80 -15.69 -11.22 -23.92
C SER A 80 -16.79 -11.74 -22.99
N GLU A 81 -16.64 -12.92 -22.38
CA GLU A 81 -17.59 -13.49 -21.43
C GLU A 81 -17.12 -13.20 -20.01
N THR A 82 -17.80 -12.25 -19.38
CA THR A 82 -17.55 -11.85 -18.00
C THR A 82 -18.70 -12.21 -17.08
N ARG A 83 -18.41 -12.29 -15.78
CA ARG A 83 -19.39 -12.31 -14.70
C ARG A 83 -18.90 -11.45 -13.55
N THR A 84 -19.85 -10.99 -12.74
CA THR A 84 -19.57 -10.24 -11.52
C THR A 84 -18.79 -11.12 -10.51
N GLU A 85 -17.63 -10.63 -10.09
CA GLU A 85 -16.82 -11.15 -8.99
C GLU A 85 -16.97 -10.24 -7.76
N GLY A 86 -16.74 -10.80 -6.57
CA GLY A 86 -16.74 -10.05 -5.32
C GLY A 86 -18.12 -9.75 -4.73
N PRO A 87 -18.18 -8.97 -3.63
CA PRO A 87 -17.03 -8.35 -2.98
C PRO A 87 -16.10 -9.39 -2.33
N PHE A 88 -14.80 -9.09 -2.30
CA PHE A 88 -13.77 -9.95 -1.71
C PHE A 88 -12.78 -9.12 -0.90
N GLY A 89 -12.19 -9.68 0.15
CA GLY A 89 -11.19 -8.94 0.93
C GLY A 89 -9.90 -8.75 0.14
N ASP A 90 -9.27 -7.58 0.23
CA ASP A 90 -7.97 -7.31 -0.40
C ASP A 90 -6.86 -7.01 0.61
N HIS A 91 -5.64 -6.90 0.08
CA HIS A 91 -4.42 -6.67 0.84
C HIS A 91 -4.31 -5.24 1.42
N PHE A 92 -5.19 -4.31 1.04
CA PHE A 92 -5.33 -3.03 1.72
C PHE A 92 -6.19 -3.12 2.97
N GLY A 93 -6.81 -4.28 3.25
CA GLY A 93 -7.68 -4.49 4.40
C GLY A 93 -9.11 -4.03 4.19
N TYR A 94 -9.53 -3.87 2.93
CA TYR A 94 -10.89 -3.48 2.58
C TYR A 94 -11.54 -4.55 1.71
N TYR A 95 -12.87 -4.53 1.66
CA TYR A 95 -13.58 -5.30 0.65
C TYR A 95 -13.41 -4.61 -0.71
N SER A 96 -12.68 -5.26 -1.60
CA SER A 96 -12.68 -4.92 -3.01
C SER A 96 -14.10 -4.89 -3.55
N LEU A 97 -14.29 -3.96 -4.47
CA LEU A 97 -15.58 -3.66 -5.04
C LEU A 97 -15.94 -4.67 -6.12
N GLN A 98 -17.24 -4.93 -6.29
CA GLN A 98 -17.71 -5.78 -7.39
C GLN A 98 -17.34 -5.21 -8.75
N ASP A 99 -16.85 -6.07 -9.63
CA ASP A 99 -16.54 -5.79 -11.04
C ASP A 99 -16.69 -7.04 -11.92
N GLU A 100 -16.63 -6.85 -13.23
CA GLU A 100 -16.81 -7.90 -14.25
C GLU A 100 -15.47 -8.53 -14.65
N PHE A 101 -15.31 -9.84 -14.42
CA PHE A 101 -14.09 -10.59 -14.74
C PHE A 101 -14.37 -11.79 -15.67
N PRO A 102 -13.37 -12.24 -16.47
CA PRO A 102 -13.54 -13.37 -17.38
C PRO A 102 -13.97 -14.67 -16.69
N VAL A 103 -14.89 -15.41 -17.33
CA VAL A 103 -15.36 -16.71 -16.83
C VAL A 103 -14.41 -17.84 -17.21
N LEU A 104 -13.97 -18.62 -16.22
CA LEU A 104 -13.27 -19.89 -16.45
C LEU A 104 -14.26 -21.04 -16.66
N HIS A 105 -14.29 -21.60 -17.88
CA HIS A 105 -15.01 -22.82 -18.20
C HIS A 105 -14.15 -24.03 -17.90
N VAL A 106 -14.40 -24.67 -16.75
CA VAL A 106 -13.66 -25.85 -16.32
C VAL A 106 -14.03 -27.07 -17.17
N THR A 107 -13.01 -27.74 -17.71
CA THR A 107 -13.15 -28.93 -18.55
C THR A 107 -12.61 -30.19 -17.86
N ALA A 108 -11.62 -30.05 -16.98
CA ALA A 108 -11.11 -31.14 -16.16
C ALA A 108 -10.55 -30.60 -14.83
N ILE A 109 -10.64 -31.41 -13.79
CA ILE A 109 -9.88 -31.24 -12.56
C ILE A 109 -9.11 -32.54 -12.34
N THR A 110 -7.79 -32.45 -12.27
CA THR A 110 -6.92 -33.59 -11.96
C THR A 110 -6.19 -33.34 -10.65
N HIS A 111 -5.85 -34.41 -9.93
CA HIS A 111 -5.15 -34.28 -8.66
C HIS A 111 -4.36 -35.55 -8.34
N ARG A 112 -3.32 -35.41 -7.52
CA ARG A 112 -2.59 -36.57 -7.00
C ARG A 112 -3.36 -37.27 -5.88
N ARG A 113 -2.94 -38.49 -5.53
CA ARG A 113 -3.43 -39.17 -4.32
C ARG A 113 -2.95 -38.40 -3.08
N ASN A 114 -3.83 -38.19 -2.11
CA ASN A 114 -3.55 -37.42 -0.88
C ASN A 114 -3.09 -35.98 -1.19
N ALA A 115 -3.74 -35.33 -2.15
CA ALA A 115 -3.46 -33.94 -2.51
C ALA A 115 -3.74 -32.99 -1.32
N VAL A 116 -2.92 -31.96 -1.20
CA VAL A 116 -3.02 -30.89 -0.22
C VAL A 116 -3.39 -29.60 -0.95
N LEU A 117 -4.41 -28.90 -0.47
CA LEU A 117 -4.84 -27.62 -1.00
C LEU A 117 -4.23 -26.51 -0.12
N PRO A 118 -3.12 -25.86 -0.52
CA PRO A 118 -2.74 -24.60 0.11
C PRO A 118 -3.84 -23.56 -0.14
N ALA A 119 -4.26 -22.91 0.93
CA ALA A 119 -5.24 -21.83 0.90
C ALA A 119 -4.78 -20.73 1.83
N THR A 120 -5.05 -19.49 1.43
CA THR A 120 -4.71 -18.30 2.21
C THR A 120 -5.93 -17.40 2.33
N ILE A 121 -5.86 -16.47 3.27
CA ILE A 121 -6.82 -15.38 3.42
C ILE A 121 -6.06 -14.06 3.31
N VAL A 122 -6.71 -13.08 2.71
CA VAL A 122 -6.21 -11.71 2.61
C VAL A 122 -7.17 -10.78 3.33
N GLY A 123 -6.67 -9.66 3.82
CA GLY A 123 -7.41 -8.72 4.61
C GLY A 123 -6.49 -7.68 5.26
N LEU A 124 -6.84 -7.24 6.46
CA LEU A 124 -6.14 -6.16 7.14
C LEU A 124 -4.66 -6.53 7.40
N PRO A 125 -3.68 -5.82 6.82
CA PRO A 125 -2.28 -6.26 6.85
C PRO A 125 -1.64 -6.19 8.25
N PRO A 126 -0.56 -6.96 8.50
CA PRO A 126 0.01 -7.99 7.63
C PRO A 126 -0.83 -9.27 7.52
N MET A 127 -0.74 -9.90 6.35
CA MET A 127 -1.26 -11.22 6.00
C MET A 127 -0.15 -12.02 5.28
N GLU A 128 -0.37 -13.29 4.93
CA GLU A 128 0.65 -14.17 4.33
C GLU A 128 1.29 -13.57 3.06
N ASP A 129 0.48 -12.96 2.21
CA ASP A 129 0.90 -12.26 0.98
C ASP A 129 1.91 -11.15 1.26
N GLY A 130 1.75 -10.40 2.37
CA GLY A 130 2.71 -9.41 2.82
C GLY A 130 4.08 -10.01 3.14
N TYR A 131 4.12 -11.11 3.89
CA TYR A 131 5.37 -11.80 4.24
C TYR A 131 6.07 -12.41 3.01
N LEU A 132 5.28 -12.94 2.06
CA LEU A 132 5.81 -13.39 0.77
C LEU A 132 6.41 -12.22 -0.02
N GLY A 133 5.73 -11.07 -0.04
CA GLY A 133 6.21 -9.83 -0.66
C GLY A 133 7.53 -9.33 -0.06
N GLU A 134 7.65 -9.33 1.27
CA GLU A 134 8.92 -8.98 1.95
C GLU A 134 10.05 -9.93 1.56
N GLY A 135 9.79 -11.25 1.55
CA GLY A 135 10.78 -12.24 1.13
C GLY A 135 11.24 -12.07 -0.31
N VAL A 136 10.32 -11.73 -1.22
CA VAL A 136 10.65 -11.37 -2.61
C VAL A 136 11.47 -10.07 -2.65
N GLY A 137 11.08 -9.05 -1.89
CA GLY A 137 11.81 -7.79 -1.79
C GLY A 137 13.28 -7.99 -1.39
N ASP A 138 13.52 -8.73 -0.31
CA ASP A 138 14.86 -9.02 0.19
C ASP A 138 15.69 -9.83 -0.82
N ALA A 139 15.09 -10.83 -1.46
CA ALA A 139 15.77 -11.67 -2.45
C ALA A 139 16.14 -10.91 -3.74
N PHE A 140 15.30 -9.98 -4.18
CA PHE A 140 15.51 -9.21 -5.42
C PHE A 140 16.22 -7.87 -5.20
N LEU A 141 16.42 -7.43 -3.96
CA LEU A 141 17.15 -6.20 -3.65
C LEU A 141 18.53 -6.10 -4.33
N PRO A 142 19.36 -7.16 -4.44
CA PRO A 142 20.62 -7.09 -5.20
C PRO A 142 20.43 -6.79 -6.69
N VAL A 143 19.35 -7.31 -7.31
CA VAL A 143 19.01 -7.05 -8.71
C VAL A 143 18.54 -5.60 -8.87
N LEU A 144 17.70 -5.12 -7.96
CA LEU A 144 17.27 -3.72 -7.94
C LEU A 144 18.47 -2.77 -7.79
N LYS A 145 19.42 -3.08 -6.89
CA LYS A 145 20.67 -2.32 -6.71
C LYS A 145 21.56 -2.35 -7.95
N PHE A 146 21.52 -3.44 -8.72
CA PHE A 146 22.26 -3.54 -9.98
C PHE A 146 21.69 -2.57 -11.04
N GLN A 147 20.36 -2.52 -11.16
CA GLN A 147 19.65 -1.63 -12.09
C GLN A 147 19.68 -0.15 -11.62
N HIS A 148 19.45 0.08 -10.34
CA HIS A 148 19.42 1.39 -9.69
C HIS A 148 20.59 1.53 -8.73
N ARG A 149 21.77 1.83 -9.27
CA ARG A 149 23.05 1.91 -8.53
C ARG A 149 23.08 2.90 -7.37
N ASP A 150 22.11 3.79 -7.30
CA ASP A 150 21.97 4.79 -6.23
C ASP A 150 21.15 4.27 -5.03
N VAL A 151 20.49 3.11 -5.14
CA VAL A 151 19.77 2.46 -4.04
C VAL A 151 20.76 1.70 -3.14
N ILE A 152 20.63 1.88 -1.83
CA ILE A 152 21.43 1.19 -0.80
C ILE A 152 20.57 0.23 0.00
N ASP A 153 19.34 0.61 0.31
CA ASP A 153 18.38 -0.28 0.96
C ASP A 153 16.95 0.19 0.67
N LEU A 154 15.99 -0.71 0.83
CA LEU A 154 14.59 -0.47 0.52
C LEU A 154 13.72 -1.29 1.49
N PHE A 155 12.72 -0.65 2.08
CA PHE A 155 11.70 -1.32 2.87
C PHE A 155 10.30 -0.85 2.48
N LEU A 156 9.38 -1.81 2.40
CA LEU A 156 7.97 -1.63 2.09
C LEU A 156 7.18 -2.14 3.31
N PRO A 157 6.80 -1.26 4.26
CA PRO A 157 6.14 -1.71 5.49
C PRO A 157 4.82 -2.42 5.20
N LEU A 158 4.65 -3.61 5.78
CA LEU A 158 3.53 -4.50 5.48
C LEU A 158 2.18 -3.85 5.79
N GLU A 159 2.11 -3.12 6.91
CA GLU A 159 0.92 -2.42 7.41
C GLU A 159 0.36 -1.39 6.41
N THR A 160 1.18 -0.95 5.45
CA THR A 160 0.77 0.02 4.42
C THR A 160 0.14 -0.64 3.19
N GLY A 161 -0.23 -1.92 3.27
CA GLY A 161 -0.65 -2.70 2.11
C GLY A 161 0.52 -3.00 1.17
N PHE A 162 1.71 -3.18 1.74
CA PHE A 162 3.00 -3.39 1.09
C PHE A 162 3.47 -2.24 0.19
N HIS A 163 2.74 -1.91 -0.87
CA HIS A 163 3.19 -0.97 -1.90
C HIS A 163 2.53 0.42 -1.83
N ASN A 164 1.90 0.87 -0.74
CA ASN A 164 1.56 2.31 -0.62
C ASN A 164 2.73 3.17 -0.12
N LEU A 165 3.70 2.58 0.58
CA LEU A 165 4.86 3.28 1.11
C LEU A 165 6.15 2.51 0.81
N ALA A 166 7.14 3.21 0.26
CA ALA A 166 8.53 2.75 0.24
C ALA A 166 9.42 3.70 1.04
N ILE A 167 10.29 3.13 1.88
CA ILE A 167 11.37 3.84 2.57
C ILE A 167 12.69 3.43 1.91
N VAL A 168 13.44 4.40 1.39
CA VAL A 168 14.60 4.14 0.52
C VAL A 168 15.85 4.79 1.11
N ALA A 169 16.83 3.99 1.51
CA ALA A 169 18.19 4.50 1.74
C ALA A 169 18.89 4.64 0.38
N SER A 170 19.38 5.83 0.06
CA SER A 170 19.96 6.11 -1.25
C SER A 170 21.25 6.94 -1.17
N LYS A 171 22.07 6.86 -2.22
CA LYS A 171 23.31 7.63 -2.35
C LYS A 171 23.01 9.09 -2.64
N HIS A 172 23.69 9.98 -1.93
CA HIS A 172 23.58 11.43 -2.12
C HIS A 172 24.95 12.03 -2.44
N ARG A 173 25.38 11.88 -3.69
CA ARG A 173 26.62 12.45 -4.22
C ARG A 173 26.40 13.83 -4.85
N TYR A 174 25.16 14.12 -5.23
CA TYR A 174 24.76 15.36 -5.88
C TYR A 174 23.56 15.97 -5.15
N PRO A 175 23.40 17.30 -5.19
CA PRO A 175 22.19 17.97 -4.71
C PRO A 175 20.93 17.26 -5.20
N ARG A 176 20.01 16.95 -4.28
CA ARG A 176 18.69 16.35 -4.57
C ARG A 176 18.73 15.00 -5.31
N GLN A 177 19.84 14.26 -5.22
CA GLN A 177 19.96 12.96 -5.90
C GLN A 177 18.91 11.94 -5.44
N ALA A 178 18.50 11.99 -4.17
CA ALA A 178 17.46 11.16 -3.59
C ALA A 178 16.18 11.15 -4.45
N ARG A 179 15.72 12.34 -4.89
CA ARG A 179 14.53 12.52 -5.74
C ARG A 179 14.66 11.80 -7.08
N LYS A 180 15.82 11.91 -7.73
CA LYS A 180 16.11 11.17 -8.98
C LYS A 180 16.05 9.67 -8.73
N THR A 181 16.61 9.19 -7.61
CA THR A 181 16.58 7.75 -7.27
C THR A 181 15.13 7.26 -7.18
N VAL A 182 14.28 8.00 -6.45
CA VAL A 182 12.85 7.69 -6.34
C VAL A 182 12.14 7.70 -7.68
N LEU A 183 12.35 8.71 -8.53
CA LEU A 183 11.77 8.75 -9.87
C LEU A 183 12.17 7.54 -10.72
N GLY A 184 13.40 7.05 -10.57
CA GLY A 184 13.85 5.81 -11.20
C GLY A 184 13.10 4.58 -10.68
N LEU A 185 12.88 4.50 -9.36
CA LEU A 185 12.12 3.40 -8.73
C LEU A 185 10.65 3.39 -9.17
N LEU A 186 10.02 4.54 -9.35
CA LEU A 186 8.65 4.62 -9.87
C LEU A 186 8.51 4.07 -11.30
N GLY A 187 9.61 3.93 -12.05
CA GLY A 187 9.64 3.26 -13.36
C GLY A 187 10.04 1.77 -13.30
N ALA A 188 10.29 1.21 -12.12
CA ALA A 188 10.84 -0.14 -11.95
C ALA A 188 9.76 -1.19 -11.68
N GLY A 189 9.19 -1.76 -12.75
CA GLY A 189 8.22 -2.85 -12.66
C GLY A 189 7.00 -2.47 -11.79
N GLN A 190 6.65 -3.31 -10.82
CA GLN A 190 5.50 -3.09 -9.94
C GLN A 190 5.68 -1.93 -8.94
N MET A 191 6.89 -1.37 -8.79
CA MET A 191 7.09 -0.17 -7.97
C MET A 191 6.37 1.07 -8.54
N MET A 192 5.87 1.00 -9.77
CA MET A 192 4.97 2.02 -10.33
C MET A 192 3.68 2.22 -9.52
N PHE A 193 3.28 1.25 -8.68
CA PHE A 193 2.10 1.38 -7.82
C PHE A 193 2.34 2.17 -6.53
N LEU A 194 3.60 2.41 -6.14
CA LEU A 194 3.97 3.18 -4.94
C LEU A 194 3.26 4.54 -4.88
N LYS A 195 2.45 4.78 -3.85
CA LYS A 195 1.77 6.06 -3.63
C LYS A 195 2.70 7.07 -2.95
N SER A 196 3.45 6.61 -1.95
CA SER A 196 4.38 7.41 -1.16
C SER A 196 5.77 6.81 -1.21
N VAL A 197 6.79 7.65 -1.41
CA VAL A 197 8.18 7.21 -1.30
C VAL A 197 8.97 8.22 -0.46
N ILE A 198 9.60 7.74 0.61
CA ILE A 198 10.45 8.54 1.48
C ILE A 198 11.89 8.13 1.26
N ALA A 199 12.72 9.05 0.78
CA ALA A 199 14.13 8.81 0.56
C ALA A 199 14.96 9.34 1.73
N CYS A 200 15.77 8.47 2.32
CA CYS A 200 16.61 8.74 3.49
C CYS A 200 18.10 8.62 3.15
N ASP A 201 18.92 9.03 4.11
CA ASP A 201 20.40 8.95 4.06
C ASP A 201 20.93 7.52 3.79
N PRO A 202 22.16 7.41 3.22
CA PRO A 202 22.79 6.13 2.88
C PRO A 202 22.84 5.09 3.99
N ASP A 203 22.94 5.54 5.24
CA ASP A 203 23.09 4.73 6.45
C ASP A 203 21.78 4.60 7.24
N HIS A 204 20.67 5.11 6.70
CA HIS A 204 19.38 5.03 7.37
C HIS A 204 18.88 3.58 7.49
N PRO A 205 18.51 3.11 8.69
CA PRO A 205 17.94 1.78 8.88
C PRO A 205 16.49 1.76 8.38
N VAL A 206 16.27 1.38 7.12
CA VAL A 206 14.96 1.49 6.43
C VAL A 206 13.80 0.73 7.11
N LYS A 207 14.09 -0.30 7.93
CA LYS A 207 13.08 -1.04 8.70
C LYS A 207 12.74 -0.41 10.07
N ASP A 208 13.44 0.64 10.49
CA ASP A 208 13.21 1.33 11.76
C ASP A 208 12.33 2.58 11.55
N LEU A 209 11.05 2.45 11.89
CA LEU A 209 10.07 3.52 11.75
C LEU A 209 10.27 4.66 12.77
N GLU A 210 10.93 4.42 13.90
CA GLU A 210 11.27 5.49 14.84
C GLU A 210 12.41 6.35 14.29
N ALA A 211 13.42 5.72 13.68
CA ALA A 211 14.47 6.42 12.95
C ALA A 211 13.89 7.21 11.76
N LEU A 212 12.84 6.71 11.11
CA LEU A 212 12.13 7.43 10.05
C LEU A 212 11.47 8.70 10.60
N LEU A 213 10.75 8.60 11.72
CA LEU A 213 10.15 9.76 12.38
C LEU A 213 11.23 10.80 12.78
N ASP A 214 12.38 10.35 13.26
CA ASP A 214 13.53 11.22 13.54
C ASP A 214 14.04 11.94 12.28
N ALA A 215 14.11 11.25 11.14
CA ALA A 215 14.52 11.84 9.87
C ALA A 215 13.50 12.86 9.34
N LEU A 216 12.20 12.53 9.39
CA LEU A 216 11.12 13.43 9.01
C LEU A 216 11.09 14.70 9.87
N ASP A 217 11.32 14.56 11.17
CA ASP A 217 11.40 15.70 12.09
C ASP A 217 12.65 16.53 11.83
N SER A 218 13.84 15.92 11.81
CA SER A 218 15.10 16.67 11.84
C SER A 218 15.59 17.17 10.47
N LYS A 219 15.13 16.60 9.35
CA LYS A 219 15.73 16.85 8.02
C LYS A 219 14.77 17.43 7.00
N VAL A 220 13.47 17.17 7.10
CA VAL A 220 12.52 17.54 6.04
C VAL A 220 12.00 18.96 6.20
N SER A 221 12.26 19.80 5.20
CA SER A 221 11.57 21.07 4.99
C SER A 221 10.33 20.84 4.12
N ILE A 222 9.13 21.06 4.66
CA ILE A 222 7.88 20.90 3.90
C ILE A 222 7.91 21.69 2.58
N THR A 223 8.48 22.89 2.61
CA THR A 223 8.57 23.79 1.44
C THR A 223 9.43 23.22 0.32
N HIS A 224 10.51 22.52 0.66
CA HIS A 224 11.56 22.16 -0.30
C HIS A 224 11.58 20.68 -0.66
N ASP A 225 11.12 19.81 0.23
CA ASP A 225 11.42 18.37 0.21
C ASP A 225 10.19 17.50 -0.05
N ILE A 226 9.00 18.09 -0.14
CA ILE A 226 7.78 17.40 -0.58
C ILE A 226 7.59 17.64 -2.08
N GLN A 227 7.52 16.57 -2.87
CA GLN A 227 7.20 16.63 -4.29
C GLN A 227 5.94 15.84 -4.58
N VAL A 228 4.98 16.47 -5.24
CA VAL A 228 3.74 15.80 -5.69
C VAL A 228 3.85 15.54 -7.19
N LEU A 229 3.52 14.33 -7.60
CA LEU A 229 3.43 13.91 -8.99
C LEU A 229 1.96 13.63 -9.32
N ASP A 230 1.36 14.51 -10.12
CA ASP A 230 -0.07 14.41 -10.42
C ASP A 230 -0.40 13.34 -11.48
N GLY A 231 -1.55 12.68 -11.31
CA GLY A 231 -2.17 11.84 -12.34
C GLY A 231 -1.32 10.65 -12.79
N GLN A 232 -0.76 9.91 -11.84
CA GLN A 232 0.08 8.73 -12.06
C GLN A 232 -0.74 7.44 -11.94
N VAL A 233 -0.13 6.32 -12.36
CA VAL A 233 -0.73 4.98 -12.26
C VAL A 233 -0.99 4.61 -10.80
N ALA A 234 -2.21 4.16 -10.52
CA ALA A 234 -2.62 3.57 -9.26
C ALA A 234 -2.81 2.06 -9.39
N ASP A 235 -2.74 1.36 -8.26
CA ASP A 235 -3.20 -0.03 -8.18
C ASP A 235 -4.72 -0.05 -8.42
N THR A 236 -5.19 -1.06 -9.15
CA THR A 236 -6.62 -1.24 -9.45
C THR A 236 -7.46 -1.37 -8.19
N LEU A 237 -6.90 -1.92 -7.11
CA LEU A 237 -7.55 -2.09 -5.81
C LEU A 237 -7.41 -0.87 -4.90
N ALA A 238 -6.70 0.20 -5.32
CA ALA A 238 -6.52 1.41 -4.53
C ALA A 238 -7.85 2.20 -4.43
N HIS A 239 -8.73 1.79 -3.52
CA HIS A 239 -10.06 2.37 -3.30
C HIS A 239 -10.02 3.87 -2.94
N SER A 240 -8.92 4.35 -2.36
CA SER A 240 -8.73 5.76 -1.99
C SER A 240 -8.48 6.70 -3.17
N SER A 241 -8.09 6.15 -4.33
CA SER A 241 -7.87 6.92 -5.56
C SER A 241 -9.13 7.66 -6.01
N PRO A 242 -9.04 8.89 -6.54
CA PRO A 242 -10.20 9.62 -7.06
C PRO A 242 -10.80 8.96 -8.30
N TRP A 243 -9.97 8.30 -9.12
CA TRP A 243 -10.40 7.56 -10.31
C TRP A 243 -9.77 6.18 -10.33
N GLN A 244 -10.45 5.24 -10.97
CA GLN A 244 -9.92 3.89 -11.20
C GLN A 244 -8.54 3.99 -11.89
N ASP A 245 -7.56 3.28 -11.34
CA ASP A 245 -6.17 3.20 -11.84
C ASP A 245 -5.39 4.53 -11.91
N VAL A 246 -5.91 5.64 -11.35
CA VAL A 246 -5.27 6.97 -11.41
C VAL A 246 -5.29 7.69 -10.06
N HIS A 247 -4.09 8.03 -9.57
CA HIS A 247 -3.89 8.83 -8.33
C HIS A 247 -2.65 9.73 -8.42
N SER A 248 -2.52 10.69 -7.52
CA SER A 248 -1.27 11.43 -7.36
C SER A 248 -0.31 10.68 -6.43
N LYS A 249 1.00 10.88 -6.61
CA LYS A 249 2.06 10.28 -5.78
C LYS A 249 2.83 11.35 -5.01
N VAL A 250 3.37 11.02 -3.85
CA VAL A 250 4.21 11.92 -3.05
C VAL A 250 5.61 11.35 -2.86
N ILE A 251 6.62 12.20 -3.10
CA ILE A 251 8.02 11.94 -2.78
C ILE A 251 8.42 12.86 -1.63
N ILE A 252 9.01 12.28 -0.59
CA ILE A 252 9.53 13.00 0.57
C ILE A 252 11.04 12.80 0.62
N ASP A 253 11.80 13.87 0.45
CA ASP A 253 13.25 13.87 0.51
C ASP A 253 13.72 14.11 1.95
N ALA A 254 13.90 13.03 2.72
CA ALA A 254 14.42 13.05 4.08
C ALA A 254 15.94 12.82 4.13
N SER A 255 16.65 13.15 3.04
CA SER A 255 18.10 13.07 2.97
C SER A 255 18.78 14.33 3.50
N SER A 256 19.98 14.16 4.04
CA SER A 256 20.85 15.27 4.42
C SER A 256 21.39 15.95 3.16
N PRO A 257 21.22 17.28 3.00
CA PRO A 257 21.76 18.00 1.84
C PRO A 257 23.29 17.94 1.80
N VAL A 258 23.86 17.58 0.65
CA VAL A 258 25.31 17.64 0.44
C VAL A 258 25.83 19.08 0.51
N ALA A 259 27.11 19.27 0.79
CA ALA A 259 27.72 20.61 0.92
C ALA A 259 27.56 21.53 -0.31
N SER A 260 27.32 20.96 -1.50
CA SER A 260 27.08 21.72 -2.73
C SER A 260 25.60 22.05 -2.96
N ASP A 261 24.70 21.52 -2.15
CA ASP A 261 23.27 21.83 -2.23
C ASP A 261 23.01 23.22 -1.65
N PRO A 262 22.23 24.09 -2.32
CA PRO A 262 21.86 25.40 -1.80
C PRO A 262 21.16 25.37 -0.43
N LEU A 263 20.55 24.24 -0.04
CA LEU A 263 19.88 24.06 1.25
C LEU A 263 20.82 23.50 2.34
N SER A 264 22.10 23.26 2.03
CA SER A 264 23.06 22.78 3.02
C SER A 264 23.20 23.77 4.18
N GLY A 265 23.07 23.27 5.41
CA GLY A 265 23.09 24.09 6.62
C GLY A 265 21.77 24.79 6.95
N LEU A 266 20.68 24.53 6.20
CA LEU A 266 19.35 24.99 6.58
C LEU A 266 19.01 24.47 7.98
N LEU A 267 18.62 25.39 8.87
CA LEU A 267 18.16 25.06 10.21
C LEU A 267 16.63 25.02 10.20
N LEU A 268 16.08 23.86 10.56
CA LEU A 268 14.64 23.72 10.76
C LEU A 268 14.24 24.31 12.12
N PRO A 269 13.05 24.93 12.23
CA PRO A 269 12.59 25.47 13.50
C PRO A 269 12.39 24.34 14.53
N PRO A 270 12.62 24.59 15.83
CA PRO A 270 12.22 23.65 16.87
C PRO A 270 10.70 23.47 16.84
N GLY A 271 10.21 22.33 17.34
CA GLY A 271 8.78 22.10 17.47
C GLY A 271 8.07 23.02 18.48
N PRO A 272 6.73 23.01 18.54
CA PRO A 272 5.93 23.85 19.45
C PRO A 272 6.12 23.60 20.96
N GLY A 273 6.83 22.55 21.35
CA GLY A 273 7.09 22.17 22.74
C GLY A 273 6.04 21.22 23.34
N GLU A 274 6.37 20.63 24.49
CA GLU A 274 5.59 19.52 25.10
C GLU A 274 4.15 19.91 25.48
N SER A 275 3.95 21.14 25.98
CA SER A 275 2.62 21.63 26.38
C SER A 275 1.68 21.91 25.20
N PHE A 276 2.15 21.79 23.95
CA PHE A 276 1.31 22.08 22.79
C PHE A 276 0.19 21.06 22.60
N ALA A 277 0.45 19.78 22.91
CA ALA A 277 -0.58 18.74 22.89
C ALA A 277 -1.74 19.05 23.83
N GLU A 278 -1.46 19.60 25.01
CA GLU A 278 -2.50 20.03 25.96
C GLU A 278 -3.40 21.12 25.36
N LYS A 279 -2.83 22.10 24.65
CA LYS A 279 -3.62 23.13 23.96
C LYS A 279 -4.47 22.53 22.85
N VAL A 280 -3.92 21.62 22.06
CA VAL A 280 -4.63 20.95 20.96
C VAL A 280 -5.76 20.05 21.48
N SER A 281 -5.59 19.39 22.62
CA SER A 281 -6.66 18.58 23.23
C SER A 281 -7.91 19.38 23.64
N LEU A 282 -7.79 20.72 23.71
CA LEU A 282 -8.90 21.63 24.02
C LEU A 282 -9.56 22.22 22.76
N VAL A 283 -9.05 21.91 21.56
CA VAL A 283 -9.64 22.34 20.29
C VAL A 283 -10.93 21.56 20.03
N ASP A 284 -11.97 22.26 19.65
CA ASP A 284 -13.28 21.67 19.34
C ASP A 284 -13.16 20.68 18.17
N GLY A 285 -13.63 19.45 18.39
CA GLY A 285 -13.53 18.37 17.41
C GLY A 285 -12.28 17.50 17.51
N VAL A 286 -11.28 17.84 18.33
CA VAL A 286 -10.19 16.89 18.66
C VAL A 286 -10.69 15.85 19.65
N SER A 287 -10.64 14.58 19.28
CA SER A 287 -10.97 13.45 20.16
C SER A 287 -9.76 12.98 20.96
N SER A 288 -8.59 12.88 20.31
CA SER A 288 -7.32 12.50 20.92
C SER A 288 -6.16 13.19 20.21
N VAL A 289 -5.03 13.34 20.91
CA VAL A 289 -3.83 13.98 20.39
C VAL A 289 -2.57 13.33 20.94
N ARG A 290 -1.53 13.21 20.12
CA ARG A 290 -0.20 12.77 20.54
C ARG A 290 0.89 13.45 19.73
N MET A 291 1.96 13.88 20.42
CA MET A 291 3.22 14.24 19.77
C MET A 291 3.98 12.96 19.41
N LEU A 292 4.34 12.82 18.14
CA LEU A 292 5.21 11.74 17.65
C LEU A 292 6.68 12.14 17.76
N ARG A 293 6.97 13.40 17.43
CA ARG A 293 8.27 14.07 17.51
C ARG A 293 8.05 15.56 17.75
N PRO A 294 9.09 16.35 18.09
CA PRO A 294 8.93 17.77 18.40
C PRO A 294 8.05 18.54 17.41
N SER A 295 8.17 18.33 16.10
CA SER A 295 7.37 19.01 15.06
C SER A 295 6.30 18.14 14.38
N ILE A 296 6.07 16.93 14.90
CA ILE A 296 5.15 15.94 14.32
C ILE A 296 4.07 15.59 15.34
N MET A 297 2.82 15.86 14.98
CA MET A 297 1.65 15.54 15.80
C MET A 297 0.68 14.66 15.02
N VAL A 298 -0.02 13.80 15.75
CA VAL A 298 -1.24 13.15 15.27
C VAL A 298 -2.43 13.58 16.13
N VAL A 299 -3.57 13.83 15.48
CA VAL A 299 -4.86 14.05 16.12
C VAL A 299 -5.90 13.07 15.57
N THR A 300 -6.86 12.70 16.40
CA THR A 300 -8.06 11.99 15.96
C THR A 300 -9.29 12.88 16.07
N THR A 301 -10.27 12.66 15.22
CA THR A 301 -11.50 13.45 15.18
C THR A 301 -12.72 12.63 14.76
N HIS A 302 -13.90 13.04 15.24
CA HIS A 302 -15.16 12.42 14.85
C HIS A 302 -15.68 12.94 13.51
N ILE A 303 -15.86 12.04 12.54
CA ILE A 303 -16.51 12.37 11.26
C ILE A 303 -17.99 12.00 11.32
N GLN A 304 -18.85 13.00 11.49
CA GLN A 304 -20.29 12.81 11.54
C GLN A 304 -20.82 12.23 10.22
N GLY A 305 -21.44 11.05 10.29
CA GLY A 305 -21.95 10.36 9.10
C GLY A 305 -20.87 9.79 8.18
N GLY A 306 -19.63 9.72 8.65
CA GLY A 306 -18.51 9.12 7.94
C GLY A 306 -18.59 7.59 7.82
N PRO A 307 -17.73 6.98 7.00
CA PRO A 307 -17.64 5.53 6.85
C PRO A 307 -17.36 4.84 8.18
N ARG A 308 -17.96 3.66 8.37
CA ARG A 308 -17.70 2.79 9.52
C ARG A 308 -16.95 1.54 9.06
N PRO A 309 -16.09 0.94 9.89
CA PRO A 309 -15.35 -0.27 9.53
C PRO A 309 -16.26 -1.43 9.07
N GLU A 310 -17.47 -1.55 9.61
CA GLU A 310 -18.37 -2.68 9.38
C GLU A 310 -19.23 -2.55 8.11
N ALA A 311 -19.25 -1.39 7.44
CA ALA A 311 -20.20 -1.13 6.36
C ALA A 311 -19.63 -0.25 5.24
N SER A 312 -19.86 -0.68 4.00
CA SER A 312 -19.53 0.10 2.81
C SER A 312 -20.47 1.30 2.66
N MET A 313 -19.92 2.43 2.20
CA MET A 313 -20.68 3.59 1.75
C MET A 313 -20.77 3.59 0.22
N GLU A 314 -21.89 3.07 -0.31
CA GLU A 314 -22.13 2.98 -1.74
C GLU A 314 -22.66 4.30 -2.34
N ASN A 315 -23.41 5.06 -1.55
CA ASN A 315 -24.13 6.24 -2.02
C ASN A 315 -23.35 7.52 -1.75
N VAL A 316 -23.40 8.41 -2.73
CA VAL A 316 -22.84 9.75 -2.66
C VAL A 316 -23.62 10.60 -1.66
N ASN A 317 -22.93 11.35 -0.79
CA ASN A 317 -23.54 12.32 0.11
C ASN A 317 -22.79 13.65 0.08
N GLU A 318 -23.24 14.55 -0.80
CA GLU A 318 -22.56 15.82 -1.06
C GLU A 318 -22.57 16.78 0.13
N GLU A 319 -23.64 16.77 0.93
CA GLU A 319 -23.76 17.64 2.10
C GLU A 319 -22.82 17.18 3.21
N ALA A 320 -22.82 15.87 3.52
CA ALA A 320 -21.94 15.33 4.54
C ALA A 320 -20.47 15.38 4.13
N ALA A 321 -20.15 15.12 2.85
CA ALA A 321 -18.78 15.28 2.34
C ALA A 321 -18.29 16.73 2.38
N ALA A 322 -19.17 17.71 2.09
CA ALA A 322 -18.83 19.12 2.26
C ALA A 322 -18.62 19.49 3.73
N ALA A 323 -19.45 18.96 4.63
CA ALA A 323 -19.31 19.15 6.07
C ALA A 323 -18.00 18.55 6.60
N GLN A 324 -17.62 17.34 6.17
CA GLN A 324 -16.33 16.73 6.51
C GLN A 324 -15.17 17.61 6.07
N ARG A 325 -15.12 18.04 4.79
CA ARG A 325 -14.05 18.92 4.31
C ARG A 325 -13.96 20.23 5.09
N ALA A 326 -15.10 20.83 5.42
CA ALA A 326 -15.15 22.05 6.22
C ALA A 326 -14.67 21.82 7.66
N HIS A 327 -15.02 20.69 8.26
CA HIS A 327 -14.58 20.26 9.58
C HIS A 327 -13.06 20.06 9.63
N ILE A 328 -12.49 19.31 8.69
CA ILE A 328 -11.03 19.10 8.60
C ILE A 328 -10.29 20.42 8.39
N ALA A 329 -10.78 21.28 7.49
CA ALA A 329 -10.18 22.59 7.27
C ALA A 329 -10.20 23.46 8.54
N LYS A 330 -11.36 23.53 9.23
CA LYS A 330 -11.50 24.26 10.50
C LYS A 330 -10.54 23.71 11.56
N LEU A 331 -10.52 22.40 11.76
CA LEU A 331 -9.67 21.73 12.74
C LEU A 331 -8.18 22.04 12.52
N ARG A 332 -7.72 21.88 11.28
CA ARG A 332 -6.36 22.20 10.86
C ARG A 332 -6.01 23.66 11.14
N ASP A 333 -6.87 24.57 10.68
CA ASP A 333 -6.62 26.02 10.78
C ASP A 333 -6.63 26.49 12.24
N GLU A 334 -7.52 25.95 13.08
CA GLU A 334 -7.55 26.23 14.52
C GLU A 334 -6.26 25.76 15.20
N ILE A 335 -5.83 24.51 14.96
CA ILE A 335 -4.57 23.97 15.51
C ILE A 335 -3.37 24.84 15.09
N TRP A 336 -3.30 25.20 13.81
CA TRP A 336 -2.24 26.05 13.28
C TRP A 336 -2.26 27.49 13.77
N SER A 337 -3.40 27.98 14.26
CA SER A 337 -3.55 29.31 14.84
C SER A 337 -3.17 29.40 16.33
N LEU A 338 -3.06 28.25 17.01
CA LEU A 338 -2.62 28.20 18.40
C LEU A 338 -1.18 28.71 18.53
N GLY A 339 -0.85 29.37 19.64
CA GLY A 339 0.53 29.81 19.89
C GLY A 339 1.51 28.63 19.93
N GLY A 340 2.46 28.59 18.99
CA GLY A 340 3.38 27.49 18.73
C GLY A 340 3.05 26.72 17.44
N GLY A 341 1.82 26.82 16.91
CA GLY A 341 1.34 26.11 15.73
C GLY A 341 2.10 26.45 14.44
N GLU A 342 2.80 27.58 14.39
CA GLU A 342 3.74 27.94 13.32
C GLU A 342 4.94 26.98 13.22
N ASN A 343 5.25 26.27 14.31
CA ASN A 343 6.36 25.33 14.41
C ASN A 343 5.93 23.86 14.26
N LEU A 344 4.63 23.58 14.16
CA LEU A 344 4.11 22.25 13.90
C LEU A 344 4.17 21.97 12.38
N ARG A 345 5.25 21.34 11.93
CA ARG A 345 5.48 21.06 10.50
C ARG A 345 4.59 19.96 9.96
N TRP A 346 4.35 18.92 10.75
CA TRP A 346 3.57 17.74 10.35
C TRP A 346 2.36 17.57 11.27
N LEU A 347 1.17 17.68 10.70
CA LEU A 347 -0.09 17.39 11.37
C LEU A 347 -0.79 16.22 10.70
N PHE A 348 -0.71 15.04 11.30
CA PHE A 348 -1.48 13.88 10.89
C PHE A 348 -2.90 13.96 11.49
N ILE A 349 -3.92 13.80 10.66
CA ILE A 349 -5.33 13.80 11.08
C ILE A 349 -5.92 12.45 10.70
N THR A 350 -6.54 11.75 11.65
CA THR A 350 -7.28 10.52 11.38
C THR A 350 -8.60 10.51 12.15
N ASP A 351 -9.44 9.51 11.91
CA ASP A 351 -10.73 9.37 12.58
C ASP A 351 -10.64 8.55 13.87
N ASP A 352 -11.72 8.58 14.67
CA ASP A 352 -11.82 7.89 15.97
C ASP A 352 -11.66 6.36 15.90
N ASN A 353 -11.53 5.76 14.71
CA ASN A 353 -11.21 4.35 14.58
C ASN A 353 -9.74 4.04 14.96
N ALA A 354 -8.89 5.06 15.15
CA ALA A 354 -7.60 4.90 15.80
C ALA A 354 -7.67 5.34 17.27
N ASP A 355 -7.61 4.37 18.18
CA ASP A 355 -7.38 4.68 19.59
C ASP A 355 -5.88 4.85 19.84
N LEU A 356 -5.44 6.09 20.05
CA LEU A 356 -4.02 6.40 20.32
C LEU A 356 -3.54 5.90 21.70
N SER A 357 -4.44 5.41 22.56
CA SER A 357 -4.10 4.84 23.86
C SER A 357 -3.90 3.32 23.84
N ASP A 358 -4.36 2.65 22.78
CA ASP A 358 -4.18 1.21 22.57
C ASP A 358 -2.70 0.86 22.40
N GLU A 359 -2.31 -0.41 22.60
CA GLU A 359 -0.92 -0.85 22.41
C GLU A 359 -0.53 -0.89 20.91
N ASP A 360 -1.45 -1.27 20.04
CA ASP A 360 -1.24 -1.45 18.59
C ASP A 360 -1.57 -0.21 17.76
N TRP A 361 -1.80 0.93 18.42
CA TRP A 361 -2.19 2.18 17.76
C TRP A 361 -1.25 2.60 16.61
N LYS A 362 0.06 2.32 16.71
CA LYS A 362 1.04 2.66 15.67
C LYS A 362 0.77 1.90 14.38
N ARG A 363 0.48 0.60 14.48
CA ARG A 363 0.13 -0.24 13.33
C ARG A 363 -1.16 0.25 12.69
N ARG A 364 -2.18 0.54 13.50
CA ARG A 364 -3.45 1.10 13.02
C ARG A 364 -3.25 2.45 12.32
N LEU A 365 -2.47 3.34 12.92
CA LEU A 365 -2.16 4.66 12.37
C LEU A 365 -1.41 4.55 11.05
N LEU A 366 -0.38 3.70 10.98
CA LEU A 366 0.41 3.51 9.77
C LEU A 366 -0.46 3.01 8.61
N TRP A 367 -1.33 2.04 8.87
CA TRP A 367 -2.30 1.57 7.88
C TRP A 367 -3.24 2.69 7.42
N GLN A 368 -3.83 3.46 8.34
CA GLN A 368 -4.74 4.55 7.97
C GLN A 368 -4.03 5.61 7.13
N LEU A 369 -2.85 6.06 7.58
CA LEU A 369 -2.08 7.12 6.92
C LEU A 369 -1.77 6.81 5.47
N PHE A 370 -1.50 5.54 5.12
CA PHE A 370 -1.04 5.17 3.79
C PHE A 370 -2.08 4.46 2.93
N CYS A 371 -3.10 3.83 3.51
CA CYS A 371 -4.16 3.15 2.76
C CYS A 371 -5.39 4.03 2.50
N ARG A 372 -5.70 5.00 3.38
CA ARG A 372 -6.95 5.82 3.27
C ARG A 372 -6.80 7.10 2.47
N PHE A 373 -5.60 7.68 2.44
CA PHE A 373 -5.40 8.99 1.84
C PHE A 373 -5.20 8.94 0.32
N ASP A 374 -5.57 10.02 -0.35
CA ASP A 374 -5.11 10.38 -1.69
C ASP A 374 -4.27 11.65 -1.63
N VAL A 375 -3.14 11.66 -2.34
CA VAL A 375 -2.15 12.75 -2.28
C VAL A 375 -2.72 14.10 -2.69
N ALA A 376 -3.58 14.14 -3.72
CA ALA A 376 -4.10 15.40 -4.24
C ALA A 376 -5.35 15.89 -3.48
N ARG A 377 -6.08 14.97 -2.83
CA ARG A 377 -7.25 15.30 -2.01
C ARG A 377 -6.86 15.73 -0.59
N ASP A 378 -5.91 15.03 0.03
CA ASP A 378 -5.78 15.00 1.49
C ASP A 378 -4.46 15.58 2.04
N LEU A 379 -3.57 16.05 1.16
CA LEU A 379 -2.41 16.84 1.58
C LEU A 379 -2.76 18.33 1.55
N HIS A 380 -2.76 18.94 2.73
CA HIS A 380 -3.07 20.35 2.91
C HIS A 380 -1.84 21.12 3.35
N PHE A 381 -1.44 22.10 2.56
CA PHE A 381 -0.34 23.01 2.88
C PHE A 381 -0.91 24.34 3.39
N ASP A 382 -0.15 25.01 4.25
CA ASP A 382 -0.39 26.43 4.52
C ASP A 382 0.13 27.32 3.37
N GLU A 383 -0.08 28.63 3.47
CA GLU A 383 0.15 29.57 2.35
C GLU A 383 1.60 29.57 1.84
N ASP A 384 2.58 29.46 2.74
CA ASP A 384 4.01 29.41 2.41
C ASP A 384 4.54 27.98 2.23
N ARG A 385 3.66 26.98 2.40
CA ARG A 385 3.99 25.55 2.39
C ARG A 385 5.10 25.21 3.40
N SER A 386 5.14 25.88 4.54
CA SER A 386 6.05 25.56 5.64
C SER A 386 5.52 24.43 6.52
N ARG A 387 4.20 24.18 6.47
CA ARG A 387 3.50 23.14 7.24
C ARG A 387 2.62 22.28 6.34
N LEU A 388 2.46 21.02 6.73
CA LEU A 388 1.67 20.02 6.04
C LEU A 388 0.72 19.35 7.03
N ALA A 389 -0.58 19.38 6.71
CA ALA A 389 -1.57 18.50 7.30
C ALA A 389 -1.88 17.35 6.34
N TRP A 390 -1.84 16.13 6.87
CA TRP A 390 -2.09 14.89 6.15
C TRP A 390 -3.36 14.27 6.70
N ASP A 391 -4.44 14.36 5.93
CA ASP A 391 -5.75 13.83 6.28
C ASP A 391 -5.87 12.35 5.88
N ALA A 392 -6.04 11.48 6.86
CA ALA A 392 -6.27 10.05 6.68
C ALA A 392 -7.63 9.61 7.22
N THR A 393 -8.54 10.56 7.45
CA THR A 393 -9.93 10.25 7.78
C THR A 393 -10.59 9.53 6.62
N ALA A 394 -11.46 8.56 6.93
CA ALA A 394 -12.23 7.88 5.89
C ALA A 394 -13.16 8.88 5.18
N PRO A 395 -13.01 9.10 3.86
CA PRO A 395 -13.75 10.14 3.15
C PRO A 395 -15.17 9.68 2.81
N ILE A 396 -16.12 10.61 2.89
CA ILE A 396 -17.50 10.38 2.46
C ILE A 396 -17.59 10.47 0.92
N PRO A 397 -18.19 9.48 0.23
CA PRO A 397 -18.35 9.50 -1.23
C PRO A 397 -19.02 10.78 -1.74
N SER A 398 -18.45 11.39 -2.78
CA SER A 398 -18.81 12.72 -3.28
C SER A 398 -18.40 12.88 -4.74
N ASN A 399 -19.28 13.45 -5.58
CA ASN A 399 -18.93 13.86 -6.95
C ASN A 399 -18.61 15.36 -7.02
N LYS A 400 -18.68 16.09 -5.91
CA LYS A 400 -18.35 17.51 -5.79
C LYS A 400 -17.09 17.73 -4.96
N GLY A 401 -16.57 18.95 -5.03
CA GLY A 401 -15.30 19.32 -4.39
C GLY A 401 -14.16 19.35 -5.41
N PRO A 402 -12.90 19.44 -4.94
CA PRO A 402 -11.75 19.50 -5.83
C PRO A 402 -11.55 18.22 -6.64
N LEU A 403 -11.80 17.06 -6.02
CA LEU A 403 -11.68 15.73 -6.60
C LEU A 403 -12.87 14.86 -6.17
N PRO A 404 -13.29 13.90 -7.01
CA PRO A 404 -14.30 12.94 -6.63
C PRO A 404 -13.79 12.01 -5.53
N VAL A 405 -14.71 11.52 -4.70
CA VAL A 405 -14.50 10.44 -3.74
C VAL A 405 -15.39 9.29 -4.16
N ARG A 406 -14.77 8.16 -4.49
CA ARG A 406 -15.46 6.92 -4.90
C ARG A 406 -16.22 6.32 -3.71
N ARG A 407 -17.06 5.32 -3.99
CA ARG A 407 -17.65 4.47 -2.95
C ARG A 407 -16.56 3.97 -1.99
N TRP A 408 -16.86 3.98 -0.70
CA TRP A 408 -15.89 3.64 0.34
C TRP A 408 -16.18 2.26 0.91
N PRO A 409 -15.30 1.27 0.72
CA PRO A 409 -15.57 -0.10 1.15
C PRO A 409 -15.48 -0.28 2.67
N ALA A 410 -16.17 -1.30 3.19
CA ALA A 410 -15.98 -1.80 4.55
C ALA A 410 -14.58 -2.39 4.73
N VAL A 411 -14.12 -2.42 5.97
CA VAL A 411 -12.87 -3.08 6.38
C VAL A 411 -13.11 -4.59 6.46
N THR A 412 -12.12 -5.39 6.08
CA THR A 412 -12.14 -6.85 6.25
C THR A 412 -11.93 -7.20 7.72
N LEU A 413 -12.99 -7.12 8.51
CA LEU A 413 -12.98 -7.52 9.91
C LEU A 413 -13.22 -9.03 10.03
N HIS A 414 -12.48 -9.68 10.92
CA HIS A 414 -12.76 -11.07 11.27
C HIS A 414 -13.97 -11.16 12.20
N ASP A 415 -14.76 -12.23 12.05
CA ASP A 415 -15.88 -12.49 12.93
C ASP A 415 -15.37 -12.96 14.31
N PRO A 416 -15.70 -12.28 15.42
CA PRO A 416 -15.15 -12.61 16.73
C PRO A 416 -15.50 -14.02 17.22
N ILE A 417 -16.62 -14.60 16.75
CA ILE A 417 -17.01 -15.97 17.08
C ILE A 417 -16.12 -16.96 16.30
N VAL A 418 -15.75 -16.62 15.07
CA VAL A 418 -14.80 -17.42 14.28
C VAL A 418 -13.41 -17.34 14.88
N GLU A 419 -12.93 -16.15 15.24
CA GLU A 419 -11.63 -15.97 15.91
C GLU A 419 -11.55 -16.81 17.19
N ALA A 420 -12.53 -16.66 18.09
CA ALA A 420 -12.55 -17.42 19.34
C ALA A 420 -12.57 -18.95 19.13
N LYS A 421 -13.16 -19.44 18.02
CA LYS A 421 -13.12 -20.87 17.66
C LYS A 421 -11.76 -21.29 17.15
N VAL A 422 -11.10 -20.45 16.36
CA VAL A 422 -9.75 -20.70 15.86
C VAL A 422 -8.76 -20.71 17.02
N ASP A 423 -8.82 -19.74 17.92
CA ASP A 423 -7.97 -19.67 19.11
C ASP A 423 -8.14 -20.91 19.99
N ALA A 424 -9.38 -21.30 20.28
CA ALA A 424 -9.66 -22.51 21.05
C ALA A 424 -9.18 -23.80 20.36
N TRP A 425 -9.12 -23.82 19.03
CA TRP A 425 -8.55 -24.93 18.28
C TRP A 425 -7.02 -24.94 18.35
N MET A 426 -6.37 -23.79 18.18
CA MET A 426 -4.91 -23.63 18.30
C MET A 426 -4.41 -24.05 19.68
N ASP A 427 -5.07 -23.57 20.75
CA ASP A 427 -4.76 -23.92 22.14
C ASP A 427 -4.82 -25.43 22.37
N LYS A 428 -5.79 -26.11 21.75
CA LYS A 428 -5.97 -27.56 21.88
C LYS A 428 -4.86 -28.34 21.16
N GLU A 429 -4.39 -27.83 20.02
CA GLU A 429 -3.29 -28.43 19.26
C GLU A 429 -1.90 -28.03 19.80
N GLY A 430 -1.84 -27.09 20.75
CA GLY A 430 -0.61 -26.63 21.38
C GLY A 430 0.25 -25.75 20.47
N LEU A 431 -0.39 -25.00 19.58
CA LEU A 431 0.23 -24.08 18.62
C LEU A 431 0.31 -22.65 19.15
#